data_AF-A0A923V739-F1
#
_entry.id   AF-A0A923V739-F1
#
_cell.length_a   1.000
_cell.length_b   1.000
_cell.length_c   1.000
_cell.angle_alpha   90.00
_cell.angle_beta   90.00
_cell.angle_gamma   90.00
#
_symmetry.space_group_name_H-M   'P 1'
#
loop_
_entity.id
_entity.type
_entity.pdbx_description
1 polymer ?
#
loop_
_entity_poly.entity_id
_entity_poly.type
_entity_poly.pdbx_seq_one_letter_code
_entity_poly.pdbx_strand_id
1 'polypeptide(L)'
;MSLEIYFKNLIEKVNASEEITNQGKDAGGFYKPTRTILLRHLNILKDLHAKPLAKPMLKTAWKYVTEFVPPEWLVLTEEDKKELKKILS
;
A
#
# COMPACT_ATOMS: atom_id res chain seq x y z
N MET A 1 7.67 -5.76 13.99
CA MET A 1 6.69 -4.65 14.17
C MET A 1 5.30 -5.28 14.00
N SER A 2 4.18 -4.55 14.02
CA SER A 2 2.92 -5.11 13.52
C SER A 2 2.66 -4.59 12.11
N LEU A 3 1.95 -5.36 11.28
CA LEU A 3 1.53 -4.90 9.95
C LEU A 3 0.76 -3.57 10.00
N GLU A 4 -0.05 -3.37 11.03
CA GLU A 4 -0.75 -2.10 11.26
C GLU A 4 0.21 -0.91 11.34
N ILE A 5 1.26 -1.02 12.18
CA ILE A 5 2.25 0.06 12.35
C ILE A 5 3.03 0.25 11.05
N TYR A 6 3.40 -0.84 10.37
CA TYR A 6 4.07 -0.76 9.07
C TYR A 6 3.24 0.04 8.06
N PHE A 7 1.96 -0.29 7.87
CA PHE A 7 1.09 0.43 6.95
C PHE A 7 0.84 1.88 7.39
N LYS A 8 0.72 2.14 8.69
CA LYS A 8 0.61 3.50 9.23
C LYS A 8 1.83 4.35 8.87
N ASN A 9 3.03 3.83 9.09
CA ASN A 9 4.28 4.54 8.75
C ASN A 9 4.37 4.81 7.24
N LEU A 10 3.93 3.86 6.41
CA LEU A 10 3.91 4.03 4.96
C LEU A 10 2.90 5.10 4.53
N ILE A 11 1.73 5.16 5.16
CA ILE A 11 0.73 6.23 4.94
C ILE A 11 1.31 7.60 5.28
N GLU A 12 1.97 7.73 6.43
CA GLU A 12 2.61 8.99 6.85
C GLU A 12 3.68 9.42 5.84
N LYS A 13 4.51 8.49 5.39
CA LYS A 13 5.54 8.74 4.36
C LYS A 13 4.94 9.19 3.03
N VAL A 14 3.86 8.55 2.57
CA VAL A 14 3.14 8.95 1.34
C VAL A 14 2.49 10.32 1.46
N ASN A 15 1.90 10.64 2.63
CA ASN A 15 1.32 11.96 2.88
C ASN A 15 2.37 13.07 2.85
N ALA A 16 3.55 12.82 3.41
CA ALA A 16 4.66 13.76 3.45
C ALA A 16 5.49 13.79 2.15
N SER A 17 5.22 12.90 1.20
CA SER A 17 6.00 12.77 -0.03
C SER A 17 5.80 13.96 -0.97
N GLU A 18 6.89 14.49 -1.52
CA GLU A 18 6.84 15.40 -2.67
C GLU A 18 6.85 14.64 -4.02
N GLU A 19 7.35 13.40 -4.03
CA GLU A 19 7.47 12.56 -5.22
C GLU A 19 6.14 11.94 -5.65
N ILE A 20 5.37 11.41 -4.69
CA ILE A 20 4.07 10.79 -4.97
C ILE A 20 3.03 11.90 -4.95
N THR A 21 2.63 12.38 -6.12
CA THR A 21 1.63 13.46 -6.25
C THR A 21 0.30 12.94 -6.78
N ASN A 22 -0.67 13.85 -6.92
CA ASN A 22 -1.93 13.54 -7.61
C ASN A 22 -1.83 13.72 -9.13
N GLN A 23 -0.66 14.06 -9.68
CA GLN A 23 -0.49 14.35 -11.11
C GLN A 23 -0.18 13.12 -11.97
N GLY A 24 -0.54 11.92 -11.50
CA GLY A 24 -0.28 10.69 -12.24
C GLY A 24 -1.10 10.61 -13.53
N LYS A 25 -0.64 9.77 -14.45
CA LYS A 25 -1.40 9.37 -15.64
C LYS A 25 -1.44 7.85 -15.71
N ASP A 26 -2.53 7.28 -16.21
CA ASP A 26 -2.54 5.86 -16.55
C ASP A 26 -1.96 5.57 -17.94
N ALA A 27 -1.95 4.30 -18.34
CA ALA A 27 -1.43 3.84 -19.63
C ALA A 27 -2.17 4.47 -20.83
N GLY A 28 -3.38 4.98 -20.65
CA GLY A 28 -4.14 5.70 -21.68
C GLY A 28 -3.90 7.21 -21.67
N GLY A 29 -3.05 7.72 -20.77
CA GLY A 29 -2.76 9.15 -20.64
C GLY A 29 -3.79 9.94 -19.81
N PHE A 30 -4.77 9.27 -19.20
CA PHE A 30 -5.78 9.93 -18.37
C PHE A 30 -5.22 10.28 -17.00
N TYR A 31 -5.56 11.47 -16.52
CA TYR A 31 -5.17 11.94 -15.20
C TYR A 31 -5.73 11.03 -14.10
N LYS A 32 -4.86 10.64 -13.16
CA LYS A 32 -5.23 9.90 -11.96
C LYS A 32 -4.67 10.57 -10.72
N PRO A 33 -5.49 10.78 -9.67
CA PRO A 33 -5.02 11.26 -8.38
C PRO A 33 -4.26 10.15 -7.63
N THR A 34 -3.03 9.85 -8.08
CA THR A 34 -2.22 8.70 -7.62
C THR A 34 -2.02 8.69 -6.12
N ARG A 35 -1.66 9.82 -5.49
CA ARG A 35 -1.53 9.91 -4.02
C ARG A 35 -2.83 9.51 -3.33
N THR A 36 -3.96 10.07 -3.74
CA THR A 36 -5.28 9.76 -3.14
C THR A 36 -5.63 8.27 -3.27
N ILE A 37 -5.42 7.69 -4.45
CA ILE A 37 -5.70 6.28 -4.70
C ILE A 37 -4.77 5.38 -3.88
N LEU A 38 -3.49 5.73 -3.82
CA LEU A 38 -2.49 5.00 -3.04
C LEU A 38 -2.83 5.00 -1.54
N LEU A 39 -3.16 6.17 -0.98
CA LEU A 39 -3.57 6.30 0.41
C LEU A 39 -4.82 5.47 0.71
N ARG A 40 -5.79 5.40 -0.21
CA ARG A 40 -6.95 4.51 -0.07
C ARG A 40 -6.52 3.04 0.02
N HIS A 41 -5.61 2.59 -0.84
CA HIS A 41 -5.13 1.20 -0.81
C HIS A 41 -4.31 0.90 0.45
N LEU A 42 -3.50 1.84 0.92
CA LEU A 42 -2.78 1.69 2.19
C LEU A 42 -3.72 1.61 3.39
N ASN A 43 -4.80 2.39 3.42
CA ASN A 43 -5.81 2.28 4.48
C ASN A 43 -6.55 0.94 4.43
N ILE A 44 -6.88 0.42 3.25
CA ILE A 44 -7.44 -0.95 3.11
C ILE A 44 -6.51 -1.99 3.75
N LEU A 45 -5.21 -1.91 3.48
CA LEU A 45 -4.23 -2.83 4.06
C LEU A 45 -4.15 -2.68 5.58
N LYS A 46 -4.04 -1.44 6.07
CA LYS A 46 -4.01 -1.13 7.50
C LYS A 46 -5.25 -1.63 8.22
N ASP A 47 -6.45 -1.41 7.68
CA ASP A 47 -7.71 -1.72 8.37
C ASP A 47 -8.13 -3.20 8.24
N LEU A 48 -7.80 -3.85 7.13
CA LEU A 48 -8.32 -5.18 6.80
C LEU A 48 -7.30 -6.31 6.88
N HIS A 49 -6.02 -6.06 7.16
CA HIS A 49 -4.98 -7.12 7.19
C HIS A 49 -5.34 -8.29 8.12
N ALA A 50 -6.04 -8.03 9.23
CA ALA A 50 -6.49 -9.06 10.18
C ALA A 50 -7.81 -9.75 9.80
N LYS A 51 -8.41 -9.44 8.63
CA LYS A 51 -9.71 -9.97 8.19
C LYS A 51 -9.54 -11.01 7.09
N PRO A 52 -9.73 -12.32 7.36
CA PRO A 52 -9.50 -13.38 6.37
C PRO A 52 -10.34 -13.25 5.10
N LEU A 53 -11.59 -12.79 5.23
CA LEU A 53 -12.53 -12.63 4.11
C LEU A 53 -12.16 -11.45 3.19
N ALA A 54 -11.31 -10.51 3.64
CA ALA A 54 -10.89 -9.36 2.85
C ALA A 54 -9.68 -9.65 1.95
N LYS A 55 -9.19 -10.90 1.92
CA LYS A 55 -8.02 -11.32 1.15
C LYS A 55 -7.99 -10.87 -0.31
N PRO A 56 -9.09 -10.95 -1.10
CA PRO A 56 -9.09 -10.42 -2.47
C PRO A 56 -8.78 -8.92 -2.51
N MET A 57 -9.36 -8.13 -1.60
CA MET A 57 -9.14 -6.69 -1.51
C MET A 57 -7.71 -6.37 -1.08
N LEU A 58 -7.16 -7.12 -0.13
CA LEU A 58 -5.77 -6.98 0.32
C LEU A 58 -4.78 -7.25 -0.82
N LYS A 59 -5.00 -8.27 -1.65
CA LYS A 59 -4.17 -8.54 -2.83
C LYS A 59 -4.20 -7.40 -3.83
N THR A 60 -5.39 -6.89 -4.16
CA THR A 60 -5.54 -5.75 -5.07
C THR A 60 -4.88 -4.50 -4.51
N ALA A 61 -5.07 -4.22 -3.22
CA ALA A 61 -4.46 -3.07 -2.56
C ALA A 61 -2.94 -3.18 -2.52
N TRP A 62 -2.40 -4.34 -2.16
CA TRP A 62 -0.95 -4.56 -2.13
C TRP A 62 -0.31 -4.43 -3.50
N LYS A 63 -0.95 -4.99 -4.55
CA LYS A 63 -0.48 -4.85 -5.93
C LYS A 63 -0.36 -3.38 -6.33
N TYR A 64 -1.38 -2.57 -6.04
CA TYR A 64 -1.34 -1.14 -6.32
C TYR A 64 -0.21 -0.44 -5.54
N VAL A 65 -0.06 -0.76 -4.25
CA VAL A 65 1.03 -0.20 -3.42
C VAL A 65 2.40 -0.51 -4.03
N THR A 66 2.66 -1.76 -4.41
CA THR A 66 3.96 -2.15 -4.98
C THR A 66 4.24 -1.56 -6.36
N GLU A 67 3.21 -1.13 -7.09
CA GLU A 67 3.34 -0.50 -8.41
C GLU A 67 3.70 0.99 -8.31
N PHE A 68 3.20 1.67 -7.27
CA PHE A 68 3.28 3.14 -7.16
C PHE A 68 4.16 3.63 -6.00
N VAL A 69 4.54 2.77 -5.06
CA VAL A 69 5.48 3.11 -3.98
C VAL A 69 6.90 2.75 -4.40
N PRO A 70 7.89 3.64 -4.20
CA PRO A 70 9.28 3.32 -4.44
C PRO A 70 9.72 2.06 -3.67
N PRO A 71 10.39 1.09 -4.31
CA PRO A 71 10.74 -0.18 -3.68
C PRO A 71 11.54 -0.05 -2.39
N GLU A 72 12.38 0.98 -2.27
CA GLU A 72 13.19 1.27 -1.09
C GLU A 72 12.38 1.77 0.12
N TRP A 73 11.08 2.03 -0.06
CA TRP A 73 10.16 2.32 1.04
C TRP A 73 9.48 1.06 1.58
N LEU A 74 9.51 -0.05 0.82
CA LEU A 74 8.84 -1.31 1.15
C LEU A 74 9.73 -2.21 2.04
N VAL A 75 10.31 -1.61 3.08
CA VAL A 75 11.22 -2.29 4.01
C VAL A 75 10.40 -2.92 5.14
N LEU A 76 10.31 -4.25 5.11
CA LEU A 76 9.60 -5.06 6.10
C LEU A 76 10.62 -5.87 6.92
N THR A 77 10.31 -6.11 8.20
CA THR A 77 11.02 -7.11 9.01
C THR A 77 10.70 -8.52 8.50
N GLU A 78 11.51 -9.53 8.86
CA GLU A 78 11.26 -10.92 8.44
C GLU A 78 9.93 -11.46 8.98
N GLU A 79 9.53 -11.03 10.17
CA GLU A 79 8.23 -11.33 10.76
C GLU A 79 7.09 -10.71 9.94
N ASP A 80 7.17 -9.40 9.65
CA ASP A 80 6.14 -8.69 8.87
C ASP A 80 6.03 -9.28 7.46
N LYS A 81 7.14 -9.69 6.83
CA LYS A 81 7.13 -10.39 5.52
C LYS A 81 6.35 -11.70 5.58
N LYS A 82 6.54 -12.49 6.64
CA LYS A 82 5.81 -13.77 6.82
C LYS A 82 4.33 -13.53 7.01
N GLU A 83 3.95 -12.54 7.83
CA GLU A 83 2.55 -12.18 8.04
C GLU A 83 1.89 -11.65 6.77
N LEU A 84 2.56 -10.73 6.07
CA LEU A 84 2.10 -10.20 4.79
C LEU A 84 1.93 -11.32 3.76
N LYS A 85 2.89 -12.27 3.69
CA LYS A 85 2.77 -13.42 2.81
C LYS A 85 1.54 -14.26 3.13
N LYS A 86 1.22 -14.52 4.40
CA LYS A 86 0.04 -15.30 4.81
C LYS A 86 -1.28 -14.65 4.35
N ILE A 87 -1.38 -13.32 4.44
CA ILE A 87 -2.62 -12.62 4.05
C ILE A 87 -2.72 -12.42 2.53
N LEU A 88 -1.62 -12.56 1.79
CA LEU A 88 -1.57 -12.43 0.33
C LEU A 88 -1.56 -13.78 -0.42
N SER A 89 -1.21 -14.89 0.23
CA SER A 89 -1.17 -16.24 -0.36
C SER A 89 -2.55 -16.85 -0.41
#